data_AF-A0A838ULK7-F1
#
_entry.id   AF-A0A838ULK7-F1
#
_cell.length_a   1.000
_cell.length_b   1.000
_cell.length_c   1.000
_cell.angle_alpha   90.00
_cell.angle_beta   90.00
_cell.angle_gamma   90.00
#
_symmetry.space_group_name_H-M   'P 1'
#
loop_
_entity.id
_entity.type
_entity.pdbx_description
1 polymer ?
#
loop_
_entity_poly.entity_id
_entity_poly.type
_entity_poly.pdbx_seq_one_letter_code
_entity_poly.pdbx_strand_id
1 'polypeptide(L)'
;MAMRVWHRRHSLFGLVPQAMDPALFTCVAELATVDPEQAFRWSQHADHAWQTQQNRVIQSFAAHPRSTSVGDILQQCLTGTCLLVCAEGFTELPGWVFPDPTSSSW
;
A
#
# COMPACT_ATOMS: atom_id res chain seq x y z
N MET A 1 4.60 3.39 13.82
CA MET A 1 4.22 2.96 12.46
C MET A 1 4.07 4.20 11.61
N ALA A 2 4.67 4.25 10.43
CA ALA A 2 4.77 5.48 9.65
C ALA A 2 3.96 5.41 8.34
N MET A 3 4.06 4.32 7.58
CA MET A 3 3.25 4.09 6.39
C MET A 3 2.73 2.65 6.28
N ARG A 4 1.60 2.48 5.60
CA ARG A 4 0.96 1.19 5.29
C ARG A 4 0.86 0.99 3.79
N VAL A 5 1.04 -0.24 3.35
CA VAL A 5 0.86 -0.66 1.96
C VAL A 5 -0.43 -1.45 1.83
N TRP A 6 -1.36 -0.91 1.06
CA TRP A 6 -2.65 -1.49 0.77
C TRP A 6 -2.65 -2.10 -0.62
N HIS A 7 -2.77 -3.42 -0.66
CA HIS A 7 -2.85 -4.18 -1.89
C HIS A 7 -4.30 -4.44 -2.26
N ARG A 8 -4.66 -4.18 -3.51
CA ARG A 8 -5.95 -4.63 -4.05
C ARG A 8 -6.00 -6.15 -4.21
N ARG A 9 -7.07 -6.80 -3.72
CA ARG A 9 -7.25 -8.27 -3.78
C ARG A 9 -7.41 -8.81 -5.21
N HIS A 10 -7.87 -7.99 -6.14
CA HIS A 10 -8.13 -8.39 -7.53
C HIS A 10 -7.49 -7.43 -8.53
N SER A 11 -7.02 -7.96 -9.66
CA SER A 11 -6.45 -7.18 -10.76
C SER A 11 -7.48 -6.22 -11.36
N LEU A 12 -7.05 -5.03 -11.74
CA LEU A 12 -7.89 -3.89 -12.11
C LEU A 12 -7.75 -3.60 -13.61
N PHE A 13 -7.68 -4.65 -14.45
CA PHE A 13 -7.63 -4.47 -15.90
C PHE A 13 -8.91 -3.74 -16.36
N GLY A 14 -8.79 -2.47 -16.76
CA GLY A 14 -9.86 -1.69 -17.39
C GLY A 14 -10.81 -0.92 -16.46
N LEU A 15 -10.51 -0.75 -15.17
CA LEU A 15 -11.39 -0.04 -14.25
C LEU A 15 -10.95 1.42 -13.98
N VAL A 16 -11.95 2.30 -13.92
CA VAL A 16 -11.81 3.75 -13.70
C VAL A 16 -11.53 4.03 -12.21
N PRO A 17 -10.60 4.95 -11.85
CA PRO A 17 -10.25 5.27 -10.45
C PRO A 17 -11.43 5.65 -9.55
N GLN A 18 -12.50 6.21 -10.11
CA GLN A 18 -13.72 6.60 -9.39
C GLN A 18 -14.58 5.42 -8.89
N ALA A 19 -14.31 4.19 -9.35
CA ALA A 19 -15.02 2.98 -8.92
C ALA A 19 -14.20 2.13 -7.92
N MET A 20 -13.10 2.65 -7.41
CA MET A 20 -12.29 1.90 -6.45
C MET A 20 -12.95 1.93 -5.06
N ASP A 21 -13.23 0.75 -4.52
CA ASP A 21 -13.80 0.54 -3.18
C ASP A 21 -12.67 0.14 -2.20
N PRO A 22 -12.47 0.87 -1.07
CA PRO A 22 -11.49 0.52 -0.05
C PRO A 22 -11.60 -0.91 0.50
N ALA A 23 -12.80 -1.50 0.50
CA ALA A 23 -13.01 -2.88 0.95
C ALA A 23 -12.33 -3.92 0.05
N LEU A 24 -11.95 -3.54 -1.17
CA LEU A 24 -11.21 -4.39 -2.10
C LEU A 24 -9.71 -4.42 -1.82
N PHE A 25 -9.24 -3.67 -0.83
CA PHE A 25 -7.83 -3.62 -0.46
C PHE A 25 -7.56 -4.39 0.83
N THR A 26 -6.30 -4.76 1.03
CA THR A 26 -5.83 -5.43 2.23
C THR A 26 -4.45 -4.90 2.55
N CYS A 27 -4.23 -4.59 3.84
CA CYS A 27 -2.91 -4.20 4.31
C CYS A 27 -1.97 -5.40 4.18
N VAL A 28 -0.88 -5.21 3.44
CA VAL A 28 0.12 -6.26 3.18
C VAL A 28 1.49 -5.96 3.76
N ALA A 29 1.74 -4.70 4.12
CA ALA A 29 2.94 -4.31 4.83
C ALA A 29 2.77 -3.02 5.62
N GLU A 30 3.56 -2.88 6.67
CA GLU A 30 3.81 -1.63 7.36
C GLU A 30 5.29 -1.27 7.24
N LEU A 31 5.56 -0.02 6.85
CA LEU A 31 6.89 0.48 6.53
C LEU A 31 7.42 1.39 7.65
N ALA A 32 8.72 1.30 7.88
CA ALA A 32 9.45 2.08 8.88
C ALA A 32 9.89 3.46 8.35
N THR A 33 9.07 4.12 7.54
CA THR A 33 9.38 5.44 6.97
C THR A 33 8.16 6.31 6.81
N VAL A 34 8.33 7.62 6.98
CA VAL A 34 7.32 8.66 6.69
C VAL A 34 7.53 9.31 5.33
N ASP A 35 8.65 9.03 4.66
CA ASP A 35 9.00 9.59 3.36
C ASP A 35 8.26 8.83 2.25
N PRO A 36 7.35 9.50 1.51
CA PRO A 36 6.61 8.88 0.40
C PRO A 36 7.50 8.26 -0.67
N GLU A 37 8.63 8.89 -1.00
CA GLU A 37 9.52 8.35 -2.05
C GLU A 37 10.19 7.06 -1.59
N GLN A 38 10.67 7.04 -0.36
CA GLN A 38 11.25 5.85 0.24
C GLN A 38 10.21 4.73 0.37
N ALA A 39 9.00 5.05 0.82
CA ALA A 39 7.89 4.11 0.88
C ALA A 39 7.53 3.54 -0.49
N PHE A 40 7.49 4.39 -1.53
CA PHE A 40 7.28 3.96 -2.90
C PHE A 40 8.35 2.97 -3.34
N ARG A 41 9.64 3.30 -3.20
CA ARG A 41 10.75 2.41 -3.59
C ARG A 41 10.67 1.06 -2.87
N TRP A 42 10.39 1.06 -1.56
CA TRP A 42 10.26 -0.17 -0.79
C TRP A 42 9.02 -0.99 -1.16
N SER A 43 7.92 -0.32 -1.51
CA SER A 43 6.69 -1.00 -1.90
C SER A 43 6.78 -1.69 -3.25
N GLN A 44 7.68 -1.27 -4.14
CA GLN A 44 7.82 -1.85 -5.49
C GLN A 44 8.32 -3.29 -5.51
N HIS A 45 8.89 -3.80 -4.41
CA HIS A 45 9.54 -5.12 -4.37
C HIS A 45 10.63 -5.35 -5.44
N ALA A 46 11.04 -4.29 -6.16
CA ALA A 46 11.89 -4.40 -7.34
C ALA A 46 13.28 -4.93 -7.01
N ASP A 47 13.79 -4.58 -5.82
CA ASP A 47 15.12 -5.00 -5.38
C ASP A 47 15.10 -6.35 -4.66
N HIS A 48 14.13 -6.57 -3.75
CA HIS A 48 14.06 -7.76 -2.89
C HIS A 48 12.63 -8.03 -2.37
N ALA A 49 12.32 -9.30 -2.06
CA ALA A 49 11.08 -9.68 -1.38
C ALA A 49 10.97 -9.02 0.01
N TRP A 50 9.77 -8.57 0.42
CA TRP A 50 9.58 -7.95 1.74
C TRP A 50 9.98 -8.86 2.90
N GLN A 51 9.82 -10.17 2.71
CA GLN A 51 10.16 -11.21 3.67
C GLN A 51 11.66 -11.22 4.02
N THR A 52 12.53 -10.67 3.16
CA THR A 52 13.98 -10.62 3.38
C THR A 52 14.47 -9.26 3.87
N GLN A 53 13.60 -8.26 4.04
CA GLN A 53 13.95 -6.88 4.39
C GLN A 53 13.33 -6.41 5.73
N GLN A 54 13.65 -7.12 6.82
CA GLN A 54 13.13 -6.83 8.17
C GLN A 54 13.45 -5.42 8.70
N ASN A 55 14.51 -4.78 8.20
CA ASN A 55 14.91 -3.43 8.67
C ASN A 55 14.06 -2.30 8.04
N ARG A 56 13.32 -2.60 6.98
CA ARG A 56 12.51 -1.62 6.20
C ARG A 56 11.01 -1.83 6.43
N VAL A 57 10.62 -3.07 6.70
CA VAL A 57 9.25 -3.51 6.92
C VAL A 57 9.08 -3.85 8.39
N ILE A 58 8.27 -3.04 9.10
CA ILE A 58 7.93 -3.28 10.51
C ILE A 58 7.14 -4.59 10.63
N GLN A 59 6.22 -4.80 9.68
CA GLN A 59 5.36 -5.96 9.64
C GLN A 59 4.99 -6.27 8.19
N SER A 60 5.09 -7.53 7.79
CA SER A 60 4.54 -8.01 6.52
C SER A 60 3.36 -8.94 6.80
N PHE A 61 2.33 -8.86 5.96
CA PHE A 61 1.19 -9.75 5.99
C PHE A 61 1.17 -10.60 4.71
N ALA A 62 0.35 -11.65 4.70
CA ALA A 62 0.19 -12.50 3.52
C ALA A 62 -0.37 -11.68 2.36
N ALA A 63 0.42 -11.53 1.30
CA ALA A 63 0.01 -10.92 0.03
C ALA A 63 -0.15 -12.00 -1.04
N HIS A 64 -1.09 -11.78 -1.97
CA HIS A 64 -1.12 -12.60 -3.19
C HIS A 64 0.11 -12.24 -4.04
N PRO A 65 0.83 -13.22 -4.62
CA PRO A 65 1.95 -12.93 -5.50
C PRO A 65 1.49 -12.13 -6.72
N ARG A 66 2.14 -11.00 -7.00
CA ARG A 66 1.86 -10.16 -8.17
C ARG A 66 3.16 -9.69 -8.80
N SER A 67 3.13 -9.45 -10.11
CA SER A 67 4.30 -9.03 -10.88
C SER A 67 4.67 -7.56 -10.69
N THR A 68 3.75 -6.72 -10.17
CA THR A 68 3.98 -5.27 -9.97
C THR A 68 3.14 -4.73 -8.81
N SER A 69 3.61 -3.65 -8.18
CA SER A 69 2.89 -2.90 -7.15
C SER A 69 2.00 -1.77 -7.70
N VAL A 70 1.89 -1.63 -9.03
CA VAL A 70 1.03 -0.62 -9.66
C VAL A 70 -0.43 -0.84 -9.23
N GLY A 71 -1.08 0.24 -8.77
CA GLY A 71 -2.43 0.19 -8.21
C GLY A 71 -2.50 -0.08 -6.72
N ASP A 72 -1.37 -0.20 -6.03
CA ASP A 72 -1.32 -0.19 -4.56
C ASP A 72 -1.51 1.20 -4.00
N ILE A 73 -1.84 1.25 -2.71
CA ILE A 73 -1.96 2.50 -1.99
C ILE A 73 -0.99 2.54 -0.83
N LEU A 74 -0.23 3.62 -0.75
CA LEU A 74 0.56 3.98 0.42
C LEU A 74 -0.26 4.91 1.28
N GLN A 75 -0.53 4.53 2.52
CA GLN A 75 -1.24 5.36 3.48
C GLN A 75 -0.27 5.85 4.54
N GLN A 76 -0.20 7.16 4.74
CA GLN A 76 0.54 7.76 5.85
C GLN A 76 -0.30 7.66 7.13
N CYS A 77 0.20 6.96 8.15
CA CYS A 77 -0.60 6.65 9.35
C CYS A 77 -0.95 7.89 10.19
N LEU A 78 -0.10 8.93 10.16
CA LEU A 78 -0.29 10.14 10.96
C LEU A 78 -1.33 11.10 10.36
N THR A 79 -1.34 11.23 9.03
CA THR A 79 -2.17 12.22 8.32
C THR A 79 -3.38 11.60 7.64
N GLY A 80 -3.37 10.28 7.43
CA GLY A 80 -4.35 9.56 6.62
C GLY A 80 -4.16 9.74 5.12
N THR A 81 -3.16 10.52 4.67
CA THR A 81 -2.89 10.76 3.25
C THR A 81 -2.68 9.45 2.51
N CYS A 82 -3.40 9.27 1.41
CA CYS A 82 -3.31 8.10 0.55
C CYS A 82 -2.63 8.45 -0.77
N LEU A 83 -1.68 7.63 -1.18
CA LEU A 83 -0.93 7.79 -2.42
C LEU A 83 -1.12 6.56 -3.29
N LEU A 84 -1.66 6.73 -4.48
CA LEU A 84 -1.78 5.68 -5.49
C LEU A 84 -0.42 5.45 -6.13
N VAL A 85 0.05 4.21 -6.11
CA VAL A 85 1.25 3.76 -6.80
C VAL A 85 0.97 3.65 -8.30
N CYS A 86 1.70 4.45 -9.08
CA CYS A 86 1.66 4.46 -10.54
C CYS A 86 2.86 3.67 -11.11
N ALA A 87 2.91 3.50 -12.44
CA ALA A 87 4.05 2.86 -13.10
C ALA A 87 5.38 3.59 -12.81
N GLU A 88 5.33 4.92 -12.77
CA GLU A 88 6.47 5.78 -12.47
C GLU A 88 6.07 6.75 -11.35
N GLY A 89 6.31 6.36 -10.10
CA GLY A 89 6.03 7.18 -8.92
C GLY A 89 4.63 6.98 -8.35
N PHE A 90 4.06 8.03 -7.78
CA PHE A 90 2.78 7.99 -7.09
C PHE A 90 2.01 9.30 -7.24
N THR A 91 0.70 9.24 -7.06
CA THR A 91 -0.18 10.41 -7.04
C THR A 91 -1.06 10.42 -5.81
N GLU A 92 -1.35 11.59 -5.25
CA GLU A 92 -2.22 11.69 -4.09
C GLU A 92 -3.67 11.36 -4.45
N LEU A 93 -4.33 10.61 -3.57
CA LEU A 93 -5.76 10.29 -3.63
C LEU A 93 -6.51 11.12 -2.58
N PRO A 94 -6.97 12.34 -2.91
CA PRO A 94 -7.68 13.17 -1.95
C PRO A 94 -9.02 12.53 -1.53
N GLY A 95 -9.33 12.60 -0.24
CA GLY A 95 -10.59 12.10 0.33
C GLY A 95 -10.68 10.57 0.48
N TRP A 96 -9.62 9.83 0.16
CA TRP A 96 -9.54 8.39 0.37
C TRP A 96 -9.20 8.05 1.81
N VAL A 97 -9.98 7.16 2.42
CA VAL A 97 -9.77 6.69 3.80
C VAL A 97 -9.85 5.17 3.82
N PHE A 98 -8.78 4.53 4.31
CA PHE A 98 -8.79 3.11 4.66
C PHE A 98 -9.10 2.94 6.13
N PRO A 99 -9.91 1.93 6.50
CA PRO A 99 -10.09 1.57 7.90
C PRO A 99 -8.75 1.14 8.50
N ASP A 100 -8.54 1.41 9.78
CA ASP A 100 -7.36 0.91 10.49
C ASP A 100 -7.45 -0.64 10.54
N PRO A 101 -6.47 -1.39 10.01
CA PRO A 101 -6.54 -2.86 9.92
C PRO A 101 -6.60 -3.54 11.29
N THR A 102 -6.24 -2.84 12.37
CA THR A 102 -6.36 -3.30 13.76
C THR A 102 -7.72 -2.98 14.39
N SER A 103 -8.56 -2.18 13.74
CA SER A 103 -9.89 -1.80 14.24
C SER A 103 -10.99 -2.79 13.89
N SER A 104 -10.65 -3.99 13.40
CA SER A 104 -11.57 -5.12 13.37
C SER A 104 -11.89 -5.56 14.80
N SER A 105 -12.85 -4.87 15.40
CA SER A 105 -13.61 -5.40 16.53
C SER A 105 -14.52 -6.50 16.00
N TRP A 106 -14.43 -7.64 16.65
CA TRP A 106 -15.16 -8.89 16.43
C TRP A 106 -16.66 -8.73 16.20
#